data_AF-A0A3B3HPF3-F1
#
_entry.id   AF-A0A3B3HPF3-F1
#
_cell.length_a   1.000
_cell.length_b   1.000
_cell.length_c   1.000
_cell.angle_alpha   90.00
_cell.angle_beta   90.00
_cell.angle_gamma   90.00
#
_symmetry.space_group_name_H-M   'P 1'
#
loop_
_entity.id
_entity.type
_entity.pdbx_description
1 polymer ?
#
loop_
_entity_poly.entity_id
_entity_poly.type
_entity_poly.pdbx_seq_one_letter_code
_entity_poly.pdbx_strand_id
1 'polypeptide(L)'
;MSKSLKKRKNHWTNKVHESVLCRNEEGELGLELKGGAENGQFPVIGELPPGGAPCHSGKLFQDELLLEVNDTPVAGLTTRDVHAVVRHSKEPVRIKCVKQGGVIDKDLHHYLSLRFQKGSVDHELQQIIRDNLYLRTVPFPLAPYQSLTRVKQQR
;
A
#
# COMPACT_ATOMS: atom_id res chain seq x y z
N MET A 1 -29.79 -2.20 26.15
CA MET A 1 -28.45 -1.61 26.36
C MET A 1 -27.64 -1.77 25.08
N SER A 2 -27.70 -0.79 24.17
CA SER A 2 -27.23 -0.97 22.77
C SER A 2 -26.08 0.00 22.46
N LYS A 3 -24.84 -0.37 22.80
CA LYS A 3 -23.62 0.44 22.55
C LYS A 3 -22.61 -0.24 21.60
N SER A 4 -23.06 -1.08 20.66
CA SER A 4 -22.13 -1.95 19.90
C SER A 4 -22.06 -1.77 18.38
N LEU A 5 -22.60 -0.69 17.78
CA LEU A 5 -22.51 -0.49 16.32
C LEU A 5 -21.68 0.71 15.82
N LYS A 6 -21.22 1.61 16.70
CA LYS A 6 -20.53 2.85 16.25
C LYS A 6 -19.04 2.68 15.91
N LYS A 7 -18.40 1.56 16.27
CA LYS A 7 -16.92 1.42 16.15
C LYS A 7 -16.43 0.95 14.77
N ARG A 8 -17.29 0.40 13.92
CA ARG A 8 -16.89 -0.17 12.60
C ARG A 8 -16.85 0.84 11.44
N LYS A 9 -17.29 2.09 11.62
CA LYS A 9 -17.34 3.08 10.52
C LYS A 9 -16.05 3.87 10.30
N ASN A 10 -15.08 3.78 11.21
CA ASN A 10 -13.87 4.60 11.17
C ASN A 10 -12.60 3.80 10.84
N HIS A 11 -12.76 2.62 10.25
CA HIS A 11 -11.63 1.81 9.82
C HIS A 11 -10.97 2.41 8.57
N TRP A 12 -9.65 2.32 8.47
CA TRP A 12 -8.91 2.95 7.38
C TRP A 12 -9.30 2.39 6.02
N THR A 13 -9.69 1.10 5.92
CA THR A 13 -10.15 0.51 4.66
C THR A 13 -11.36 1.23 4.05
N ASN A 14 -12.20 1.85 4.89
CA ASN A 14 -13.36 2.62 4.43
C ASN A 14 -12.99 4.05 3.97
N LYS A 15 -11.75 4.48 4.26
CA LYS A 15 -11.16 5.74 3.81
C LYS A 15 -10.21 5.56 2.64
N VAL A 16 -9.97 4.31 2.21
CA VAL A 16 -9.18 4.02 1.02
C VAL A 16 -9.97 4.50 -0.18
N HIS A 17 -9.32 5.24 -1.06
CA HIS A 17 -9.84 5.58 -2.37
C HIS A 17 -8.88 5.10 -3.45
N GLU A 18 -9.45 4.74 -4.59
CA GLU A 18 -8.70 4.40 -5.80
C GLU A 18 -8.65 5.64 -6.68
N SER A 19 -7.46 5.94 -7.19
CA SER A 19 -7.23 6.98 -8.17
C SER A 19 -6.50 6.39 -9.37
N VAL A 20 -6.88 6.83 -10.58
CA VAL A 20 -6.25 6.34 -11.81
C VAL A 20 -5.44 7.45 -12.47
N LEU A 21 -4.20 7.12 -12.80
CA LEU A 21 -3.23 8.01 -13.40
C LEU A 21 -2.77 7.48 -14.75
N CYS A 22 -2.50 8.38 -15.69
CA CYS A 22 -1.81 8.03 -16.94
C CYS A 22 -0.45 8.72 -16.96
N ARG A 23 0.50 8.09 -17.63
CA ARG A 23 1.80 8.67 -17.91
C ARG A 23 1.62 9.75 -18.97
N ASN A 24 2.40 10.82 -18.85
CA ASN A 24 2.54 11.81 -19.91
C ASN A 24 3.37 11.24 -21.07
N GLU A 25 3.53 12.01 -22.14
CA GLU A 25 4.32 11.64 -23.32
C GLU A 25 5.80 11.34 -22.99
N GLU A 26 6.29 11.79 -21.82
CA GLU A 26 7.64 11.52 -21.29
C GLU A 26 7.71 10.23 -20.43
N GLY A 27 6.59 9.53 -20.23
CA GLY A 27 6.52 8.30 -19.42
C GLY A 27 6.49 8.53 -17.92
N GLU A 28 6.29 9.78 -17.48
CA GLU A 28 6.21 10.19 -16.08
C GLU A 28 4.76 10.40 -15.63
N LEU A 29 4.46 10.00 -14.40
CA LEU A 29 3.12 10.18 -13.81
C LEU A 29 2.98 11.50 -13.05
N GLY A 30 4.07 12.27 -12.91
CA GLY A 30 4.08 13.45 -12.05
C GLY A 30 3.66 13.10 -10.62
N LEU A 31 4.08 11.96 -10.09
CA LEU A 31 3.84 11.61 -8.70
C LEU A 31 5.11 11.87 -7.89
N GLU A 32 5.06 12.82 -6.98
CA GLU A 32 6.08 12.94 -5.95
C GLU A 32 5.72 12.01 -4.80
N LEU A 33 6.70 11.26 -4.30
CA LEU A 33 6.54 10.38 -3.15
C LEU A 33 7.50 10.82 -2.05
N LYS A 34 7.00 10.83 -0.81
CA LYS A 34 7.75 11.17 0.41
C LYS A 34 7.74 9.98 1.38
N GLY A 35 8.68 9.98 2.31
CA GLY A 35 8.78 8.93 3.33
C GLY A 35 9.39 7.65 2.77
N GLY A 36 8.67 6.54 2.93
CA GLY A 36 9.10 5.21 2.51
C GLY A 36 9.81 4.39 3.60
N ALA A 37 9.92 3.09 3.36
CA ALA A 37 10.44 2.13 4.32
C ALA A 37 11.88 2.41 4.79
N GLU A 38 12.67 3.09 3.95
CA GLU A 38 14.02 3.55 4.29
C GLU A 38 14.04 4.52 5.49
N ASN A 39 12.96 5.28 5.67
CA ASN A 39 12.77 6.19 6.81
C ASN A 39 11.93 5.56 7.93
N GLY A 40 11.55 4.29 7.82
CA GLY A 40 10.62 3.64 8.75
C GLY A 40 9.19 4.19 8.65
N GLN A 41 8.84 4.80 7.52
CA GLN A 41 7.55 5.45 7.27
C GLN A 41 6.82 4.81 6.09
N PHE A 42 5.50 4.99 6.02
CA PHE A 42 4.73 4.62 4.83
C PHE A 42 5.16 5.48 3.62
N PRO A 43 5.01 4.98 2.39
CA PRO A 43 5.10 5.83 1.22
C PRO A 43 3.94 6.82 1.24
N VAL A 44 4.24 8.11 1.22
CA VAL A 44 3.25 9.19 1.28
C VAL A 44 3.25 9.94 -0.05
N ILE A 45 2.07 10.32 -0.53
CA ILE A 45 1.93 11.19 -1.70
C ILE A 45 2.46 12.59 -1.34
N GLY A 46 3.49 13.01 -2.06
CA GLY A 46 4.12 14.31 -1.95
C GLY A 46 3.36 15.39 -2.70
N GLU A 47 4.11 16.40 -3.16
CA GLU A 47 3.53 17.48 -3.93
C GLU A 47 3.16 16.99 -5.34
N LEU A 48 1.93 17.23 -5.76
CA LEU A 48 1.51 16.89 -7.12
C LEU A 48 1.88 18.07 -8.03
N PRO A 49 2.77 17.89 -9.03
CA PRO A 49 3.12 18.92 -9.97
C PRO A 49 1.87 19.38 -10.74
N PRO A 50 1.72 20.69 -10.97
CA PRO A 50 0.60 21.26 -11.73
C PRO A 50 0.77 20.91 -13.21
N GLY A 51 0.37 19.70 -13.61
CA GLY A 51 0.56 19.18 -14.96
C GLY A 51 0.60 17.66 -15.08
N GLY A 52 0.78 16.94 -13.96
CA GLY A 52 0.55 15.50 -13.90
C GLY A 52 -0.94 15.23 -13.96
N ALA A 53 -1.49 15.03 -15.16
CA ALA A 53 -2.92 14.91 -15.35
C ALA A 53 -3.46 13.61 -14.71
N PRO A 54 -4.38 13.67 -13.72
CA PRO A 54 -5.23 12.54 -13.40
C PRO A 54 -6.14 12.29 -14.61
N CYS A 55 -5.66 11.41 -15.48
CA CYS A 55 -6.23 11.05 -16.77
C CYS A 55 -7.68 10.56 -16.69
N HIS A 56 -8.06 9.97 -15.55
CA HIS A 56 -9.38 9.40 -15.39
C HIS A 56 -9.72 9.26 -13.90
N SER A 57 -10.57 10.12 -13.34
CA SER A 57 -11.24 9.91 -12.06
C SER A 57 -10.38 9.47 -10.86
N GLY A 58 -10.01 10.44 -10.03
CA GLY A 58 -9.43 10.20 -8.71
C GLY A 58 -9.00 11.52 -8.08
N LYS A 59 -9.32 11.73 -6.80
CA LYS A 59 -8.80 12.89 -6.05
C LYS A 59 -7.60 12.40 -5.27
N LEU A 60 -6.41 12.67 -5.79
CA LEU A 60 -5.19 12.49 -5.00
C LEU A 60 -4.97 13.72 -4.16
N PHE A 61 -4.73 13.50 -2.87
CA PHE A 61 -4.35 14.55 -1.96
C PHE A 61 -2.89 14.35 -1.56
N GLN A 62 -2.21 15.48 -1.39
CA GLN A 62 -0.93 15.49 -0.70
C GLN A 62 -1.11 14.92 0.71
N ASP A 63 -0.08 14.24 1.19
CA ASP A 63 -0.01 13.69 2.54
C ASP A 63 -0.91 12.45 2.76
N GLU A 64 -1.30 11.77 1.68
CA GLU A 64 -1.99 10.46 1.73
C GLU A 64 -1.02 9.29 1.70
N LEU A 65 -1.38 8.19 2.38
CA LEU A 65 -0.57 6.98 2.41
C LEU A 65 -0.88 6.13 1.18
N LEU A 66 0.15 5.77 0.45
CA LEU A 66 0.03 4.89 -0.71
C LEU A 66 0.13 3.43 -0.25
N LEU A 67 -0.92 2.66 -0.56
CA LEU A 67 -1.03 1.26 -0.15
C LEU A 67 -0.65 0.32 -1.30
N GLU A 68 -1.23 0.54 -2.48
CA GLU A 68 -1.10 -0.35 -3.64
C GLU A 68 -1.00 0.43 -4.96
N VAL A 69 -0.27 -0.13 -5.92
CA VAL A 69 -0.12 0.36 -7.29
C VAL A 69 -0.36 -0.80 -8.26
N ASN A 70 -1.39 -0.74 -9.09
CA ASN A 70 -1.81 -1.80 -10.03
C ASN A 70 -1.80 -3.20 -9.39
N ASP A 71 -2.51 -3.32 -8.27
CA ASP A 71 -2.62 -4.56 -7.49
C ASP A 71 -1.29 -5.04 -6.87
N THR A 72 -0.23 -4.23 -6.95
CA THR A 72 1.05 -4.48 -6.28
C THR A 72 1.09 -3.71 -4.97
N PRO A 73 1.21 -4.37 -3.82
CA PRO A 73 1.29 -3.67 -2.54
C PRO A 73 2.65 -2.98 -2.40
N VAL A 74 2.61 -1.66 -2.21
CA VAL A 74 3.82 -0.83 -2.04
C VAL A 74 4.04 -0.39 -0.60
N ALA A 75 3.12 -0.74 0.30
CA ALA A 75 3.28 -0.54 1.73
C ALA A 75 4.52 -1.31 2.24
N GLY A 76 5.47 -0.61 2.87
CA GLY A 76 6.73 -1.20 3.30
C GLY A 76 7.82 -1.27 2.22
N LEU A 77 7.58 -0.71 1.02
CA LEU A 77 8.64 -0.47 0.04
C LEU A 77 9.30 0.90 0.27
N THR A 78 10.51 1.06 -0.27
CA THR A 78 11.16 2.37 -0.31
C THR A 78 10.60 3.22 -1.43
N THR A 79 10.79 4.52 -1.33
CA THR A 79 10.32 5.49 -2.32
C THR A 79 10.84 5.16 -3.72
N ARG A 80 12.11 4.72 -3.82
CA ARG A 80 12.75 4.32 -5.09
C ARG A 80 12.03 3.13 -5.74
N ASP A 81 11.62 2.13 -4.97
CA ASP A 81 10.94 0.95 -5.51
C ASP A 81 9.51 1.24 -5.88
N VAL A 82 8.82 2.07 -5.10
CA VAL A 82 7.49 2.54 -5.50
C VAL A 82 7.58 3.26 -6.86
N HIS A 83 8.55 4.15 -7.06
CA HIS A 83 8.78 4.77 -8.37
C HIS A 83 9.07 3.73 -9.47
N ALA A 84 9.86 2.70 -9.18
CA ALA A 84 10.16 1.64 -10.15
C ALA A 84 8.91 0.80 -10.51
N VAL A 85 8.08 0.44 -9.53
CA VAL A 85 6.81 -0.26 -9.71
C VAL A 85 5.85 0.60 -10.53
N VAL A 86 5.77 1.88 -10.19
CA VAL A 86 4.95 2.88 -10.89
C VAL A 86 5.42 3.07 -12.33
N ARG A 87 6.72 2.96 -12.64
CA ARG A 87 7.31 3.02 -14.00
C ARG A 87 7.24 1.71 -14.80
N HIS A 88 7.25 0.55 -14.14
CA HIS A 88 7.09 -0.76 -14.80
C HIS A 88 5.64 -1.22 -14.92
N SER A 89 4.75 -0.56 -14.19
CA SER A 89 3.30 -0.78 -14.24
C SER A 89 2.73 -0.64 -15.65
N LYS A 90 1.67 -1.40 -15.95
CA LYS A 90 0.88 -1.19 -17.17
C LYS A 90 -0.06 0.00 -16.99
N GLU A 91 -0.30 0.73 -18.06
CA GLU A 91 -1.29 1.81 -18.07
C GLU A 91 -2.71 1.26 -18.32
N PRO A 92 -3.75 1.86 -17.71
CA PRO A 92 -3.68 3.02 -16.80
C PRO A 92 -3.25 2.62 -15.38
N VAL A 93 -2.49 3.47 -14.70
CA VAL A 93 -1.91 3.19 -13.39
C VAL A 93 -2.95 3.42 -12.30
N ARG A 94 -3.46 2.34 -11.71
CA ARG A 94 -4.41 2.40 -10.59
C ARG A 94 -3.65 2.46 -9.27
N ILE A 95 -3.88 3.47 -8.47
CA ILE A 95 -3.27 3.58 -7.14
C ILE A 95 -4.34 3.64 -6.06
N LYS A 96 -4.10 2.91 -4.97
CA LYS A 96 -4.96 2.95 -3.80
C LYS A 96 -4.27 3.73 -2.69
N CYS A 97 -4.90 4.83 -2.32
CA CYS A 97 -4.39 5.75 -1.32
C CYS A 97 -5.36 5.83 -0.15
N VAL A 98 -4.86 6.14 1.04
CA VAL A 98 -5.69 6.36 2.22
C VAL A 98 -5.24 7.58 2.98
N LYS A 99 -6.21 8.38 3.39
CA LYS A 99 -5.93 9.50 4.30
C LYS A 99 -5.49 8.95 5.66
N GLN A 100 -4.33 9.40 6.13
CA GLN A 100 -3.83 9.09 7.47
C GLN A 100 -4.90 9.37 8.55
N GLY A 101 -4.96 8.51 9.57
CA GLY A 101 -5.77 8.78 10.75
C GLY A 101 -6.44 7.55 11.36
N GLY A 102 -6.46 7.54 12.69
CA GLY A 102 -7.00 6.46 13.50
C GLY A 102 -5.91 5.45 13.83
N VAL A 103 -5.88 4.34 13.09
CA VAL A 103 -4.95 3.21 13.32
C VAL A 103 -3.76 3.25 12.36
N ILE A 104 -3.98 3.70 11.11
CA ILE A 104 -2.93 3.86 10.12
C ILE A 104 -2.36 5.27 10.19
N ASP A 105 -1.06 5.36 10.44
CA ASP A 105 -0.30 6.59 10.56
C ASP A 105 0.88 6.58 9.56
N LYS A 106 1.63 7.68 9.45
CA LYS A 106 2.84 7.74 8.62
C LYS A 106 3.93 6.82 9.16
N ASP A 107 3.97 6.60 10.47
CA ASP A 107 4.94 5.73 11.12
C ASP A 107 4.65 4.25 10.88
N LEU A 108 5.45 3.63 10.02
CA LEU A 108 5.37 2.20 9.70
C LEU A 108 5.69 1.35 10.93
N HIS A 109 6.68 1.77 11.72
CA HIS A 109 7.05 1.11 12.97
C HIS A 109 5.90 1.10 13.98
N HIS A 110 5.18 2.22 14.11
CA HIS A 110 4.01 2.31 14.98
C HIS A 110 2.94 1.29 14.56
N TYR A 111 2.60 1.27 13.28
CA TYR A 111 1.60 0.35 12.73
C TYR A 111 1.99 -1.12 12.92
N LEU A 112 3.27 -1.48 12.73
CA LEU A 112 3.79 -2.83 12.93
C LEU A 112 3.86 -3.26 14.40
N SER A 113 3.95 -2.31 15.33
CA SER A 113 3.94 -2.54 16.78
C SER A 113 2.55 -2.92 17.30
N LEU A 114 1.49 -2.49 16.61
CA LEU A 114 0.11 -2.80 16.97
C LEU A 114 -0.18 -4.30 16.89
N ARG A 115 -1.02 -4.79 17.80
CA ARG A 115 -1.46 -6.20 17.82
C ARG A 115 -2.86 -6.33 17.24
N PHE A 116 -2.93 -6.84 16.01
CA PHE A 116 -4.21 -7.15 15.35
C PHE A 116 -4.59 -8.62 15.47
N GLN A 117 -5.89 -8.91 15.37
CA GLN A 117 -6.38 -10.28 15.33
C GLN A 117 -5.97 -10.96 14.02
N LYS A 118 -5.44 -12.17 14.11
CA LYS A 118 -5.01 -12.97 12.95
C LYS A 118 -6.18 -13.17 11.97
N GLY A 119 -5.96 -12.87 10.70
CA GLY A 119 -7.00 -12.89 9.66
C GLY A 119 -7.82 -11.60 9.52
N SER A 120 -7.44 -10.53 10.23
CA SER A 120 -7.97 -9.19 9.96
C SER A 120 -7.20 -8.54 8.81
N VAL A 121 -7.85 -7.64 8.09
CA VAL A 121 -7.21 -6.80 7.04
C VAL A 121 -5.97 -6.06 7.54
N ASP A 122 -5.98 -5.60 8.80
CA ASP A 122 -4.79 -4.99 9.40
C ASP A 122 -3.62 -5.96 9.53
N HIS A 123 -3.92 -7.21 9.90
CA HIS A 123 -2.92 -8.27 10.04
C HIS A 123 -2.33 -8.66 8.70
N GLU A 124 -3.17 -8.74 7.65
CA GLU A 124 -2.73 -8.97 6.28
C GLU A 124 -1.81 -7.83 5.82
N LEU A 125 -2.21 -6.57 6.02
CA LEU A 125 -1.36 -5.42 5.68
C LEU A 125 -0.03 -5.44 6.45
N GLN A 126 -0.04 -5.79 7.75
CA GLN A 126 1.20 -5.95 8.52
C GLN A 126 2.11 -7.05 7.94
N GLN A 127 1.55 -8.17 7.48
CA GLN A 127 2.32 -9.25 6.85
C GLN A 127 2.93 -8.78 5.53
N ILE A 128 2.15 -8.09 4.69
CA ILE A 128 2.61 -7.52 3.43
C ILE A 128 3.78 -6.56 3.66
N ILE A 129 3.63 -5.63 4.61
CA ILE A 129 4.69 -4.68 4.96
C ILE A 129 5.95 -5.43 5.41
N ARG A 130 5.81 -6.44 6.28
CA ARG A 130 6.94 -7.27 6.72
C ARG A 130 7.61 -7.95 5.54
N ASP A 131 6.85 -8.58 4.65
CA ASP A 131 7.37 -9.28 3.47
C ASP A 131 8.17 -8.34 2.56
N ASN A 132 7.61 -7.17 2.26
CA ASN A 132 8.26 -6.10 1.48
C ASN A 132 9.56 -5.61 2.12
N LEU A 133 9.61 -5.50 3.46
CA LEU A 133 10.85 -5.17 4.19
C LEU A 133 11.86 -6.32 4.14
N TYR A 134 11.39 -7.57 4.27
CA TYR A 134 12.22 -8.78 4.27
C TYR A 134 12.91 -9.00 2.92
N LEU A 135 12.20 -8.79 1.79
CA LEU A 135 12.76 -8.91 0.43
C LEU A 135 14.00 -8.06 0.19
N ARG A 136 14.24 -7.05 1.03
CA ARG A 136 15.28 -6.03 0.87
C ARG A 136 16.40 -6.10 1.90
N THR A 137 16.13 -6.73 3.06
CA THR A 137 17.06 -6.75 4.21
C THR A 137 17.70 -8.11 4.45
N VAL A 138 17.19 -9.19 3.84
CA VAL A 138 17.85 -10.49 3.88
C VAL A 138 18.24 -10.89 2.46
N PRO A 139 19.54 -11.09 2.16
CA PRO A 139 19.90 -11.84 0.96
C PRO A 139 19.21 -13.20 1.06
N PHE A 140 18.43 -13.54 0.05
CA PHE A 140 17.74 -14.82 -0.08
C PHE A 140 18.74 -15.95 0.24
N PRO A 141 18.44 -16.82 1.22
CA PRO A 141 18.23 -18.18 0.78
C PRO A 141 17.02 -18.83 1.48
N LEU A 142 16.15 -19.39 0.64
CA LEU A 142 15.26 -20.51 0.95
C LEU A 142 14.10 -20.24 1.93
N ALA A 143 12.91 -19.97 1.39
CA ALA A 143 11.70 -20.64 1.87
C ALA A 143 10.56 -20.60 0.83
N PRO A 144 10.07 -21.74 0.34
CA PRO A 144 8.85 -21.83 -0.47
C PRO A 144 7.63 -21.86 0.46
N TYR A 145 6.73 -20.89 0.38
CA TYR A 145 5.43 -20.89 1.08
C TYR A 145 4.46 -20.00 0.27
N GLN A 146 3.34 -20.43 -0.31
CA GLN A 146 2.61 -21.69 -0.37
C GLN A 146 1.70 -21.66 -1.61
N SER A 147 1.48 -22.83 -2.21
CA SER A 147 0.14 -23.29 -2.60
C SER A 147 0.15 -24.81 -2.58
N LEU A 148 0.02 -25.36 -1.39
CA LEU A 148 -0.29 -26.77 -1.17
C LEU A 148 -1.75 -26.97 -1.56
N THR A 149 -2.00 -27.21 -2.85
CA THR A 149 -3.30 -27.68 -3.33
C THR A 149 -3.48 -29.10 -2.83
N ARG A 150 -4.13 -29.20 -1.67
CA ARG A 150 -4.92 -30.30 -1.15
C ARG A 150 -5.06 -31.49 -2.11
N VAL A 151 -4.11 -32.43 -2.08
CA VAL A 151 -4.36 -33.82 -2.45
C VAL A 151 -5.29 -34.38 -1.37
N LYS A 152 -6.59 -34.40 -1.67
CA LYS A 152 -7.48 -35.40 -1.07
C LYS A 152 -7.38 -36.66 -1.92
N GLN A 153 -6.49 -37.54 -1.49
CA GLN A 153 -6.61 -38.98 -1.68
C GLN A 153 -8.00 -39.41 -1.16
N GLN A 154 -8.81 -40.10 -1.97
CA GLN A 154 -9.23 -41.50 -1.72
C GLN A 154 -10.43 -41.93 -2.58
N ARG A 155 -10.16 -43.04 -3.26
CA ARG A 155 -11.06 -44.07 -3.82
C ARG A 155 -11.72 -43.80 -5.15
#